data_AF-A0A7H8PTW9-F1
#
_entry.id   AF-A0A7H8PTW9-F1
#
_cell.length_a   1.000
_cell.length_b   1.000
_cell.length_c   1.000
_cell.angle_alpha   90.00
_cell.angle_beta   90.00
_cell.angle_gamma   90.00
#
_symmetry.space_group_name_H-M   'P 1'
#
loop_
_entity.id
_entity.type
_entity.pdbx_description
1 polymer ?
#
loop_
_entity_poly.entity_id
_entity_poly.type
_entity_poly.pdbx_seq_one_letter_code
_entity_poly.pdbx_strand_id
1 'polypeptide(L)'
;MSKKNTKQETIDEDVSFSNSKTSFKNISSAAEKFNSPVNTKKDHSKQQGYERGVRIQLHKDTLAIFFKLRKKYELAIFNENYKTVDQKHFFVAIIDFYINKLIKEGLYNEAPETFIASVTKKGRRRKTERSCSAENREDIFFGVSSKSYKDYFDIMYSFIKNDETLDPRVFSTSYFFYDLVDFTKKNIKEIIELSLNKIRNEQS
;
A
#
# COMPACT_ATOMS: atom_id res chain seq x y z
N MET A 1 -38.40 64.99 -8.94
CA MET A 1 -38.35 65.53 -10.32
C MET A 1 -36.96 66.10 -10.57
N SER A 2 -36.42 65.85 -11.77
CA SER A 2 -35.14 66.33 -12.35
C SER A 2 -33.85 65.83 -11.69
N LYS A 3 -32.79 65.43 -12.41
CA LYS A 3 -32.51 65.25 -13.84
C LYS A 3 -31.27 64.34 -13.93
N LYS A 4 -31.22 63.47 -14.94
CA LYS A 4 -30.05 62.68 -15.35
C LYS A 4 -28.86 63.58 -15.63
N ASN A 5 -27.65 63.13 -15.27
CA ASN A 5 -26.45 63.42 -16.05
C ASN A 5 -25.48 62.23 -15.96
N THR A 6 -25.37 61.56 -17.10
CA THR A 6 -24.37 60.57 -17.46
C THR A 6 -23.02 61.28 -17.64
N LYS A 7 -21.97 60.80 -16.98
CA LYS A 7 -20.60 60.99 -17.44
C LYS A 7 -19.90 59.64 -17.43
N GLN A 8 -19.47 59.25 -18.64
CA GLN A 8 -18.49 58.19 -18.87
C GLN A 8 -17.19 58.60 -18.17
N GLU A 9 -16.61 57.69 -17.40
CA GLU A 9 -15.20 57.75 -17.03
C GLU A 9 -14.50 56.55 -17.67
N THR A 10 -13.39 56.91 -18.29
CA THR A 10 -12.48 56.11 -19.09
C THR A 10 -11.76 55.07 -18.25
N ILE A 11 -11.59 53.89 -18.84
CA ILE A 11 -10.74 52.82 -18.35
C ILE A 11 -9.31 53.23 -18.67
N ASP A 12 -8.54 53.60 -17.65
CA ASP A 12 -7.08 53.59 -17.71
C ASP A 12 -6.59 52.50 -16.75
N GLU A 13 -6.11 51.41 -17.35
CA GLU A 13 -5.41 50.32 -16.70
C GLU A 13 -4.03 50.79 -16.26
N ASP A 14 -3.82 50.97 -14.95
CA ASP A 14 -2.49 51.01 -14.35
C ASP A 14 -2.45 50.03 -13.18
N VAL A 15 -2.42 48.72 -13.50
CA VAL A 15 -2.10 47.67 -12.53
C VAL A 15 -0.58 47.55 -12.45
N SER A 16 0.01 48.35 -11.56
CA SER A 16 1.42 48.23 -11.19
C SER A 16 1.65 46.92 -10.43
N PHE A 17 2.15 45.89 -11.12
CA PHE A 17 2.62 44.66 -10.48
C PHE A 17 3.93 44.94 -9.73
N SER A 18 3.81 45.14 -8.41
CA SER A 18 4.96 45.15 -7.53
C SER A 18 5.66 43.79 -7.55
N ASN A 19 6.88 43.76 -8.07
CA ASN A 19 7.81 42.64 -8.05
C ASN A 19 8.10 42.20 -6.60
N SER A 20 7.30 41.28 -6.07
CA SER A 20 7.66 40.54 -4.86
C SER A 20 8.70 39.48 -5.24
N LYS A 21 9.97 39.80 -4.97
CA LYS A 21 11.10 38.86 -5.01
C LYS A 21 10.86 37.74 -3.99
N THR A 22 10.12 36.72 -4.39
CA THR A 22 10.10 35.42 -3.72
C THR A 22 11.39 34.69 -4.12
N SER A 23 12.34 34.66 -3.18
CA SER A 23 13.61 33.96 -3.32
C SER A 23 13.38 32.44 -3.23
N PHE A 24 13.13 31.79 -4.37
CA PHE A 24 13.18 30.33 -4.47
C PHE A 24 14.64 29.87 -4.55
N LYS A 25 15.30 29.79 -3.39
CA LYS A 25 16.58 29.07 -3.25
C LYS A 25 16.30 27.56 -3.37
N ASN A 26 16.48 27.00 -4.57
CA ASN A 26 16.79 25.58 -4.90
C ASN A 26 16.20 25.07 -6.23
N ILE A 27 16.17 25.91 -7.29
CA ILE A 27 15.80 25.43 -8.64
C ILE A 27 17.03 24.96 -9.45
N SER A 28 18.24 25.41 -9.09
CA SER A 28 19.48 25.05 -9.80
C SER A 28 19.84 23.57 -9.70
N SER A 29 19.45 22.86 -8.63
CA SER A 29 19.73 21.43 -8.44
C SER A 29 18.79 20.49 -9.23
N ALA A 30 17.71 21.02 -9.83
CA ALA A 30 16.73 20.23 -10.57
C ALA A 30 17.02 20.19 -12.08
N ALA A 31 17.69 21.21 -12.63
CA ALA A 31 17.98 21.32 -14.06
C ALA A 31 19.13 20.38 -14.51
N GLU A 32 20.09 20.08 -13.64
CA GLU A 32 21.23 19.20 -13.97
C GLU A 32 20.85 17.72 -14.16
N LYS A 33 19.65 17.30 -13.72
CA LYS A 33 19.17 15.92 -13.89
C LYS A 33 18.45 15.67 -15.22
N PHE A 34 18.14 16.72 -15.98
CA PHE A 34 17.42 16.58 -17.25
C PHE A 34 18.33 16.52 -18.48
N ASN A 35 19.63 16.82 -18.34
CA ASN A 35 20.57 16.90 -19.47
C ASN A 35 21.65 15.79 -19.49
N SER A 36 21.50 14.73 -18.69
CA SER A 36 22.42 13.58 -18.78
C SER A 36 22.05 12.72 -20.00
N PRO A 37 22.97 12.49 -20.95
CA PRO A 37 22.70 11.68 -22.14
C PRO A 37 22.36 10.24 -21.74
N VAL A 38 21.23 9.76 -22.26
CA VAL A 38 20.72 8.40 -22.11
C VAL A 38 21.70 7.42 -22.75
N ASN A 39 22.53 6.78 -21.92
CA ASN A 39 23.34 5.64 -22.34
C ASN A 39 22.45 4.40 -22.33
N THR A 40 21.74 4.15 -23.44
CA THR A 40 21.11 2.86 -23.74
C THR A 40 22.18 1.82 -24.03
N LYS A 41 22.70 1.18 -22.98
CA LYS A 41 23.26 -0.17 -23.10
C LYS A 41 22.24 -1.13 -22.51
N LYS A 42 21.63 -1.91 -23.41
CA LYS A 42 20.82 -3.09 -23.09
C LYS A 42 21.72 -4.12 -22.41
N ASP A 43 21.73 -4.14 -21.09
CA ASP A 43 22.16 -5.32 -20.35
C ASP A 43 20.92 -6.18 -20.06
N HIS A 44 20.76 -7.23 -20.85
CA HIS A 44 19.97 -8.40 -20.48
C HIS A 44 20.73 -9.18 -19.41
N SER A 45 20.85 -8.61 -18.21
CA SER A 45 21.35 -9.33 -17.03
C SER A 45 20.15 -9.75 -16.17
N LYS A 46 20.13 -11.05 -15.85
CA LYS A 46 19.18 -11.79 -15.00
C LYS A 46 18.26 -10.88 -14.15
N GLN A 47 16.95 -10.95 -14.38
CA GLN A 47 15.92 -10.38 -13.50
C GLN A 47 16.03 -11.02 -12.09
N GLN A 48 16.97 -10.56 -11.27
CA GLN A 48 16.85 -10.68 -9.83
C GLN A 48 15.61 -9.87 -9.47
N GLY A 49 14.51 -10.57 -9.15
CA GLY A 49 13.28 -9.92 -8.74
C GLY A 49 13.57 -9.02 -7.54
N TYR A 50 13.58 -7.71 -7.76
CA TYR A 50 13.82 -6.75 -6.70
C TYR A 50 12.81 -7.00 -5.57
N GLU A 51 13.32 -7.31 -4.38
CA GLU A 51 12.48 -7.40 -3.19
C GLU A 51 11.92 -6.00 -2.90
N ARG A 52 10.59 -5.92 -2.81
CA ARG A 52 9.90 -4.71 -2.38
C ARG A 52 9.50 -4.85 -0.92
N GLY A 53 9.68 -3.76 -0.18
CA GLY A 53 9.36 -3.70 1.24
C GLY A 53 7.93 -3.26 1.50
N VAL A 54 7.17 -4.06 2.24
CA VAL A 54 5.92 -3.62 2.86
C VAL A 54 6.21 -3.29 4.32
N ARG A 55 6.16 -2.00 4.68
CA ARG A 55 6.25 -1.54 6.08
C ARG A 55 4.87 -1.25 6.61
N ILE A 56 4.55 -1.81 7.78
CA ILE A 56 3.24 -1.72 8.40
C ILE A 56 3.44 -1.30 9.84
N GLN A 57 2.63 -0.34 10.30
CA GLN A 57 2.68 0.17 11.67
C GLN A 57 1.33 -0.04 12.33
N LEU A 58 1.29 -0.76 13.44
CA LEU A 58 0.06 -1.24 14.07
C LEU A 58 0.15 -1.12 15.59
N HIS A 59 -1.00 -1.28 16.24
CA HIS A 59 -1.02 -1.50 17.69
C HIS A 59 -0.31 -2.82 18.04
N LYS A 60 0.44 -2.82 19.15
CA LYS A 60 1.17 -4.00 19.66
C LYS A 60 0.28 -5.24 19.79
N ASP A 61 -0.96 -5.07 20.25
CA ASP A 61 -1.91 -6.19 20.41
C ASP A 61 -2.27 -6.86 19.08
N THR A 62 -2.47 -6.08 18.02
CA THR A 62 -2.75 -6.61 16.68
C THR A 62 -1.54 -7.38 16.14
N LEU A 63 -0.33 -6.88 16.36
CA LEU A 63 0.89 -7.61 16.00
C LEU A 63 1.07 -8.87 16.84
N ALA A 64 0.75 -8.85 18.12
CA ALA A 64 0.78 -10.03 18.97
C ALA A 64 -0.18 -11.12 18.46
N ILE A 65 -1.37 -10.73 17.98
CA ILE A 65 -2.31 -11.66 17.32
C ILE A 65 -1.69 -12.22 16.04
N PHE A 66 -1.12 -11.36 15.18
CA PHE A 66 -0.45 -11.80 13.96
C PHE A 66 0.66 -12.83 14.23
N PHE A 67 1.53 -12.58 15.22
CA PHE A 67 2.60 -13.51 15.57
C PHE A 67 2.09 -14.81 16.18
N LYS A 68 1.00 -14.78 16.96
CA LYS A 68 0.33 -16.00 17.43
C LYS A 68 -0.20 -16.85 16.27
N LEU A 69 -0.81 -16.21 15.27
CA LEU A 69 -1.29 -16.89 14.05
C LEU A 69 -0.12 -17.48 13.25
N ARG A 70 0.97 -16.71 13.09
CA ARG A 70 2.20 -17.21 12.44
C ARG A 70 2.74 -18.45 13.14
N LYS A 71 2.86 -18.42 14.47
CA LYS A 71 3.35 -19.57 15.25
C LYS A 71 2.46 -20.80 15.06
N LYS A 72 1.14 -20.61 15.04
CA LYS A 72 0.20 -21.71 14.77
C LYS A 72 0.39 -22.31 13.38
N TYR A 73 0.58 -21.45 12.37
CA TYR A 73 0.88 -21.88 11.01
C TYR A 73 2.23 -22.61 10.92
N GLU A 74 3.28 -22.04 11.50
CA GLU A 74 4.63 -22.61 11.54
C GLU A 74 4.63 -24.01 12.15
N LEU A 75 3.96 -24.22 13.29
CA LEU A 75 3.85 -25.54 13.92
C LEU A 75 3.18 -26.57 13.02
N ALA A 76 2.16 -26.18 12.24
CA ALA A 76 1.47 -27.09 11.34
C ALA A 76 2.33 -27.45 10.11
N ILE A 77 3.04 -26.48 9.54
CA ILE A 77 3.88 -26.70 8.35
C ILE A 77 5.20 -27.41 8.69
N PHE A 78 5.81 -27.09 9.84
CA PHE A 78 7.07 -27.69 10.26
C PHE A 78 6.96 -29.22 10.38
N ASN A 79 5.83 -29.71 10.90
CA ASN A 79 5.57 -31.14 11.04
C ASN A 79 5.58 -31.91 9.71
N GLU A 80 5.39 -31.22 8.57
CA GLU A 80 5.23 -31.85 7.25
C GLU A 80 6.40 -31.57 6.31
N ASN A 81 7.14 -30.46 6.49
CA ASN A 81 8.19 -30.04 5.55
C ASN A 81 9.55 -29.74 6.20
N TYR A 82 9.67 -29.82 7.54
CA TYR A 82 10.88 -29.53 8.33
C TYR A 82 11.57 -28.18 8.03
N LYS A 83 10.88 -27.26 7.34
CA LYS A 83 11.39 -25.93 7.00
C LYS A 83 10.84 -24.92 7.98
N THR A 84 11.73 -24.09 8.53
CA THR A 84 11.34 -22.92 9.33
C THR A 84 10.52 -21.97 8.46
N VAL A 85 9.33 -21.61 8.93
CA VAL A 85 8.48 -20.64 8.25
C VAL A 85 8.81 -19.25 8.78
N ASP A 86 9.48 -18.44 7.96
CA ASP A 86 9.69 -17.04 8.31
C ASP A 86 8.38 -16.21 8.19
N GLN A 87 8.47 -14.96 8.62
CA GLN A 87 7.34 -14.03 8.56
C GLN A 87 6.86 -13.72 7.14
N LYS A 88 7.77 -13.71 6.16
CA LYS A 88 7.48 -13.43 4.75
C LYS A 88 6.67 -14.57 4.15
N HIS A 89 7.04 -15.82 4.40
CA HIS A 89 6.32 -16.99 3.90
C HIS A 89 4.88 -17.01 4.42
N PHE A 90 4.68 -16.73 5.72
CA PHE A 90 3.33 -16.66 6.29
C PHE A 90 2.51 -15.52 5.67
N PHE A 91 3.10 -14.34 5.48
CA PHE A 91 2.43 -13.22 4.83
C PHE A 91 2.00 -13.53 3.39
N VAL A 92 2.89 -14.16 2.61
CA VAL A 92 2.58 -14.59 1.23
C VAL A 92 1.47 -15.65 1.22
N ALA A 93 1.48 -16.60 2.15
CA ALA A 93 0.43 -17.61 2.24
C ALA A 93 -0.96 -16.99 2.50
N ILE A 94 -1.04 -15.96 3.35
CA ILE A 94 -2.28 -15.22 3.60
C ILE A 94 -2.76 -14.53 2.32
N ILE A 95 -1.85 -13.83 1.62
CA ILE A 95 -2.15 -13.12 0.37
C ILE A 95 -2.67 -14.09 -0.69
N ASP A 96 -1.95 -15.18 -0.94
CA ASP A 96 -2.32 -16.19 -1.92
C ASP A 96 -3.72 -16.77 -1.64
N PHE A 97 -4.00 -17.08 -0.37
CA PHE A 97 -5.30 -17.58 0.03
C PHE A 97 -6.41 -16.55 -0.20
N TYR A 98 -6.17 -15.28 0.16
CA TYR A 98 -7.17 -14.23 0.00
C TYR A 98 -7.43 -13.93 -1.49
N ILE A 99 -6.40 -13.89 -2.33
CA ILE A 99 -6.58 -13.78 -3.79
C ILE A 99 -7.43 -14.92 -4.32
N ASN A 100 -7.10 -16.17 -3.97
CA ASN A 100 -7.86 -17.32 -4.43
C ASN A 100 -9.33 -17.25 -4.00
N LYS A 101 -9.60 -16.74 -2.80
CA LYS A 101 -10.98 -16.53 -2.31
C LYS A 101 -11.71 -15.45 -3.12
N LEU A 102 -11.09 -14.28 -3.32
CA LEU A 102 -11.66 -13.20 -4.12
C LEU A 102 -11.91 -13.61 -5.58
N ILE A 103 -11.00 -14.39 -6.18
CA ILE A 103 -11.18 -14.91 -7.55
C ILE A 103 -12.36 -15.87 -7.61
N LYS A 104 -12.46 -16.81 -6.67
CA LYS A 104 -13.58 -17.77 -6.60
C LYS A 104 -14.93 -17.07 -6.40
N GLU A 105 -14.94 -15.97 -5.66
CA GLU A 105 -16.13 -15.16 -5.39
C GLU A 105 -16.44 -14.16 -6.51
N GLY A 106 -15.57 -14.02 -7.52
CA GLY A 106 -15.75 -13.03 -8.60
C GLY A 106 -15.55 -11.58 -8.15
N LEU A 107 -14.89 -11.37 -7.00
CA LEU A 107 -14.67 -10.06 -6.37
C LEU A 107 -13.27 -9.50 -6.61
N TYR A 108 -12.39 -10.28 -7.22
CA TYR A 108 -11.01 -9.88 -7.48
C TYR A 108 -10.92 -8.75 -8.50
N ASN A 109 -10.18 -7.70 -8.14
CA ASN A 109 -9.91 -6.54 -8.96
C ASN A 109 -8.44 -6.13 -8.80
N GLU A 110 -7.77 -5.89 -9.92
CA GLU A 110 -6.41 -5.36 -9.90
C GLU A 110 -6.39 -3.89 -9.48
N ALA A 111 -5.44 -3.55 -8.61
CA ALA A 111 -5.23 -2.20 -8.16
C ALA A 111 -4.58 -1.36 -9.27
N PRO A 112 -5.16 -0.20 -9.64
CA PRO A 112 -4.50 0.73 -10.53
C PRO A 112 -3.29 1.37 -9.82
N GLU A 113 -2.25 1.71 -10.57
CA GLU A 113 -1.02 2.34 -10.03
C GLU A 113 -1.32 3.64 -9.26
N THR A 114 -2.34 4.38 -9.67
CA THR A 114 -2.82 5.59 -8.98
C THR A 114 -3.33 5.29 -7.58
N PHE A 115 -4.00 4.15 -7.39
CA PHE A 115 -4.43 3.68 -6.07
C PHE A 115 -3.22 3.31 -5.20
N ILE A 116 -2.30 2.51 -5.74
CA ILE A 116 -1.09 2.07 -5.02
C ILE A 116 -0.29 3.29 -4.55
N ALA A 117 -0.07 4.27 -5.44
CA ALA A 117 0.59 5.52 -5.11
C ALA A 117 -0.14 6.29 -3.99
N SER A 118 -1.47 6.32 -4.01
CA SER A 118 -2.29 7.00 -3.01
C SER A 118 -2.18 6.35 -1.62
N VAL A 119 -2.32 5.01 -1.53
CA VAL A 119 -2.32 4.29 -0.25
C VAL A 119 -0.94 4.12 0.36
N THR A 120 0.12 4.21 -0.45
CA THR A 120 1.53 4.16 0.03
C THR A 120 2.10 5.52 0.37
N LYS A 121 1.52 6.63 -0.13
CA LYS A 121 1.98 7.98 0.16
C LYS A 121 2.01 8.23 1.67
N LYS A 122 3.15 8.74 2.17
CA LYS A 122 3.26 9.21 3.55
C LYS A 122 2.60 10.59 3.64
N GLY A 123 1.63 10.75 4.53
CA GLY A 123 0.90 12.00 4.69
C GLY A 123 0.01 12.00 5.92
N ARG A 124 -0.55 13.16 6.25
CA ARG A 124 -1.53 13.31 7.34
C ARG A 124 -2.86 12.71 6.87
N ARG A 125 -3.09 11.44 7.19
CA ARG A 125 -4.41 10.81 7.03
C ARG A 125 -5.33 11.23 8.17
N ARG A 126 -6.63 11.15 7.94
CA ARG A 126 -7.64 11.36 8.98
C ARG A 126 -7.42 10.34 10.10
N LYS A 127 -7.43 10.80 11.35
CA LYS A 127 -7.36 9.90 12.52
C LYS A 127 -8.65 9.08 12.61
N THR A 128 -8.50 7.83 12.98
CA THR A 128 -9.57 6.84 13.18
C THR A 128 -9.34 6.06 14.46
N GLU A 129 -10.27 5.19 14.84
CA GLU A 129 -10.12 4.25 15.96
C GLU A 129 -8.89 3.35 15.83
N ARG A 130 -8.44 3.05 14.59
CA ARG A 130 -7.24 2.26 14.31
C ARG A 130 -5.94 3.08 14.36
N SER A 131 -6.03 4.39 14.60
CA SER A 131 -4.88 5.28 14.74
C SER A 131 -4.24 5.08 16.11
N CYS A 132 -3.04 4.52 16.12
CA CYS A 132 -2.31 4.22 17.35
C CYS A 132 -1.43 5.40 17.81
N SER A 133 -1.36 5.62 19.13
CA SER A 133 -0.35 6.50 19.74
C SER A 133 1.06 5.93 19.50
N ALA A 134 2.08 6.79 19.56
CA ALA A 134 3.46 6.35 19.30
C ALA A 134 3.95 5.27 20.28
N GLU A 135 3.52 5.32 21.53
CA GLU A 135 3.93 4.40 22.61
C GLU A 135 3.38 2.97 22.43
N ASN A 136 2.20 2.86 21.82
CA ASN A 136 1.52 1.58 21.60
C ASN A 136 1.72 1.03 20.19
N ARG A 137 2.48 1.76 19.35
CA ARG A 137 2.72 1.40 17.96
C ARG A 137 4.01 0.61 17.83
N GLU A 138 3.97 -0.41 17.00
CA GLU A 138 5.14 -1.18 16.59
C GLU A 138 5.13 -1.41 15.08
N ASP A 139 6.32 -1.55 14.52
CA ASP A 139 6.55 -1.65 13.09
C ASP A 139 6.92 -3.08 12.71
N ILE A 140 6.32 -3.55 11.63
CA ILE A 140 6.65 -4.82 11.00
C ILE A 140 7.02 -4.57 9.53
N PHE A 141 8.04 -5.30 9.06
CA PHE A 141 8.54 -5.19 7.70
C PHE A 141 8.56 -6.55 7.01
N PHE A 142 8.12 -6.57 5.76
CA PHE A 142 8.15 -7.75 4.89
C PHE A 142 8.91 -7.41 3.61
N GLY A 143 10.04 -8.07 3.37
CA GLY A 143 10.68 -8.07 2.05
C GLY A 143 10.00 -9.11 1.17
N VAL A 144 9.22 -8.69 0.17
CA VAL A 144 8.43 -9.60 -0.68
C VAL A 144 8.78 -9.44 -2.15
N SER A 145 8.43 -10.43 -2.97
CA SER A 145 8.57 -10.31 -4.43
C SER A 145 7.73 -9.15 -4.96
N SER A 146 8.07 -8.63 -6.13
CA SER A 146 7.25 -7.60 -6.80
C SER A 146 5.82 -8.08 -7.08
N LYS A 147 5.63 -9.39 -7.33
CA LYS A 147 4.30 -10.00 -7.48
C LYS A 147 3.52 -9.92 -6.17
N SER A 148 4.04 -10.49 -5.09
CA SER A 148 3.37 -10.49 -3.78
C SER A 148 3.15 -9.08 -3.22
N TYR A 149 4.03 -8.14 -3.58
CA TYR A 149 3.83 -6.72 -3.31
C TYR A 149 2.56 -6.21 -4.01
N LYS A 150 2.42 -6.43 -5.32
CA LYS A 150 1.24 -6.02 -6.10
C LYS A 150 -0.02 -6.72 -5.60
N ASP A 151 0.05 -8.04 -5.40
CA ASP A 151 -1.04 -8.88 -4.89
C ASP A 151 -1.65 -8.32 -3.60
N TYR A 152 -0.82 -7.82 -2.68
CA TYR A 152 -1.30 -7.19 -1.45
C TYR A 152 -2.19 -5.96 -1.71
N PHE A 153 -1.82 -5.12 -2.68
CA PHE A 153 -2.63 -3.97 -3.06
C PHE A 153 -3.86 -4.36 -3.87
N ASP A 154 -3.78 -5.41 -4.69
CA ASP A 154 -4.92 -5.93 -5.45
C ASP A 154 -6.01 -6.43 -4.50
N ILE A 155 -5.65 -7.17 -3.44
CA ILE A 155 -6.60 -7.56 -2.38
C ILE A 155 -7.18 -6.31 -1.69
N MET A 156 -6.34 -5.35 -1.31
CA MET A 156 -6.79 -4.13 -0.63
C MET A 156 -7.76 -3.33 -1.49
N TYR A 157 -7.48 -3.20 -2.79
CA TYR A 157 -8.34 -2.52 -3.74
C TYR A 157 -9.65 -3.28 -3.96
N SER A 158 -9.58 -4.60 -4.13
CA SER A 158 -10.76 -5.46 -4.19
C SER A 158 -11.64 -5.31 -2.96
N PHE A 159 -11.06 -5.28 -1.77
CA PHE A 159 -11.79 -5.10 -0.52
C PHE A 159 -12.56 -3.77 -0.50
N ILE A 160 -11.90 -2.66 -0.85
CA ILE A 160 -12.53 -1.33 -0.85
C ILE A 160 -13.59 -1.21 -1.94
N LYS A 161 -13.31 -1.75 -3.14
CA LYS A 161 -14.22 -1.61 -4.28
C LYS A 161 -15.54 -2.36 -4.08
N ASN A 162 -15.52 -3.44 -3.30
CA ASN A 162 -16.70 -4.27 -3.04
C ASN A 162 -17.43 -3.90 -1.74
N ASP A 163 -17.00 -2.86 -1.01
CA ASP A 163 -17.67 -2.38 0.18
C ASP A 163 -17.88 -0.86 0.10
N GLU A 164 -19.11 -0.48 -0.28
CA GLU A 164 -19.53 0.91 -0.49
C GLU A 164 -19.54 1.74 0.80
N THR A 165 -19.46 1.11 1.97
CA THR A 165 -19.48 1.80 3.27
C THR A 165 -18.12 2.38 3.65
N LEU A 166 -17.06 1.97 2.96
CA LEU A 166 -15.68 2.32 3.29
C LEU A 166 -15.28 3.66 2.66
N ASP A 167 -14.77 4.60 3.47
CA ASP A 167 -14.17 5.85 2.97
C ASP A 167 -12.74 5.59 2.45
N PRO A 168 -12.49 5.61 1.13
CA PRO A 168 -11.17 5.25 0.57
C PRO A 168 -10.05 6.18 1.04
N ARG A 169 -10.36 7.40 1.49
CA ARG A 169 -9.38 8.41 1.92
C ARG A 169 -8.70 8.05 3.25
N VAL A 170 -9.32 7.16 4.02
CA VAL A 170 -8.80 6.68 5.30
C VAL A 170 -7.78 5.55 5.11
N PHE A 171 -7.87 4.85 3.98
CA PHE A 171 -7.12 3.64 3.75
C PHE A 171 -5.62 3.89 3.60
N SER A 172 -4.87 2.95 4.16
CA SER A 172 -3.42 2.82 4.07
C SER A 172 -3.04 1.36 4.22
N THR A 173 -1.80 1.01 3.91
CA THR A 173 -1.26 -0.33 4.15
C THR A 173 -1.46 -0.76 5.61
N SER A 174 -1.12 0.10 6.56
CA SER A 174 -1.37 -0.14 7.99
C SER A 174 -2.85 -0.33 8.33
N TYR A 175 -3.73 0.50 7.77
CA TYR A 175 -5.16 0.43 8.07
C TYR A 175 -5.76 -0.91 7.61
N PHE A 176 -5.46 -1.32 6.37
CA PHE A 176 -5.96 -2.57 5.80
C PHE A 176 -5.37 -3.81 6.48
N PHE A 177 -4.16 -3.72 7.03
CA PHE A 177 -3.57 -4.89 7.69
C PHE A 177 -4.34 -5.31 8.95
N TYR A 178 -5.08 -4.42 9.62
CA TYR A 178 -6.01 -4.83 10.67
C TYR A 178 -7.06 -5.83 10.13
N ASP A 179 -7.68 -5.51 9.00
CA ASP A 179 -8.66 -6.38 8.34
C ASP A 179 -8.01 -7.69 7.86
N LEU A 180 -6.76 -7.62 7.38
CA LEU A 180 -6.01 -8.80 6.99
C LEU A 180 -5.76 -9.74 8.17
N VAL A 181 -5.44 -9.21 9.36
CA VAL A 181 -5.24 -10.02 10.57
C VAL A 181 -6.54 -10.68 11.01
N ASP A 182 -7.66 -9.95 10.99
CA ASP A 182 -8.97 -10.50 11.33
C ASP A 182 -9.42 -11.56 10.32
N PHE A 183 -9.19 -11.31 9.03
CA PHE A 183 -9.40 -12.29 7.97
C PHE A 183 -8.56 -13.54 8.22
N THR A 184 -7.27 -13.38 8.51
CA THR A 184 -6.36 -14.50 8.78
C THR A 184 -6.83 -15.31 9.99
N LYS A 185 -7.26 -14.64 11.05
CA LYS A 185 -7.77 -15.29 12.27
C LYS A 185 -8.98 -16.17 11.96
N LYS A 186 -9.91 -15.70 11.12
CA LYS A 186 -11.12 -16.45 10.72
C LYS A 186 -10.79 -17.65 9.82
N ASN A 187 -9.79 -17.52 8.95
CA ASN A 187 -9.51 -18.51 7.90
C ASN A 187 -8.20 -19.32 8.14
N ILE A 188 -7.60 -19.25 9.33
CA ILE A 188 -6.26 -19.83 9.59
C ILE A 188 -6.16 -21.33 9.27
N LYS A 189 -7.24 -22.09 9.44
CA LYS A 189 -7.25 -23.53 9.12
C LYS A 189 -7.13 -23.78 7.62
N GLU A 190 -7.94 -23.07 6.83
CA GLU A 190 -7.96 -23.17 5.37
C GLU A 190 -6.65 -22.68 4.74
N ILE A 191 -6.04 -21.64 5.33
CA ILE A 191 -4.71 -21.16 4.92
C ILE A 191 -3.66 -22.25 5.11
N ILE A 192 -3.65 -22.94 6.27
CA ILE A 192 -2.73 -24.05 6.54
C ILE A 192 -2.97 -25.19 5.54
N GLU A 193 -4.22 -25.58 5.32
CA GLU A 193 -4.58 -26.67 4.41
C GLU A 193 -4.14 -26.39 2.97
N LEU A 194 -4.40 -25.18 2.47
CA LEU A 194 -3.96 -24.77 1.14
C LEU A 194 -2.43 -24.87 1.00
N SER A 195 -1.69 -24.41 2.01
CA SER A 195 -0.22 -24.49 2.01
C SER A 195 0.31 -25.92 2.05
N LEU A 196 -0.28 -26.79 2.88
CA LEU A 196 0.10 -28.21 2.94
C LEU A 196 -0.13 -28.92 1.61
N ASN A 197 -1.25 -28.65 0.95
CA ASN A 197 -1.55 -29.23 -0.36
C ASN A 197 -0.54 -28.77 -1.43
N LYS A 198 -0.12 -27.50 -1.42
CA LYS A 198 0.95 -27.02 -2.30
C LYS A 198 2.27 -27.77 -2.07
N ILE A 199 2.68 -27.93 -0.81
CA ILE A 199 3.91 -28.63 -0.45
C ILE A 199 3.88 -30.09 -0.92
N ARG A 200 2.77 -30.80 -0.69
CA ARG A 200 2.62 -32.21 -1.10
C ARG A 200 2.68 -32.39 -2.62
N ASN A 201 2.08 -31.46 -3.36
CA ASN A 201 2.11 -31.47 -4.82
C ASN A 201 3.50 -31.16 -5.40
N GLU A 202 4.33 -30.38 -4.70
CA GLU A 202 5.72 -30.11 -5.14
C GLU A 202 6.68 -31.28 -4.87
N GLN A 203 6.30 -32.23 -4.01
CA GLN A 203 7.09 -33.41 -3.66
C GLN A 203 6.71 -34.67 -4.45
N SER A 204 5.59 -34.64 -5.17
CA SER A 204 5.08 -35.75 -6.02
C SER A 204 5.59 -35.62 -7.45
#